data_AF-A0A8J7AGV8-F1
#
_entry.id   AF-A0A8J7AGV8-F1
#
_cell.length_a   1.000
_cell.length_b   1.000
_cell.length_c   1.000
_cell.angle_alpha   90.00
_cell.angle_beta   90.00
_cell.angle_gamma   90.00
#
_symmetry.space_group_name_H-M   'P 1'
#
loop_
_entity.id
_entity.type
_entity.pdbx_description
1 polymer ?
#
loop_
_entity_poly.entity_id
_entity_poly.type
_entity_poly.pdbx_seq_one_letter_code
_entity_poly.pdbx_strand_id
1 'polypeptide(L)'
;MDGKPLLIECKAGQHYQQGIEKFNRHRERLQLDSDQAIFVVLDIDESEAYLRNKNWNFTVADQNNFLDRIQSTLAVRADLHSIDDNDDPEAELTIPAAADDDILESFFKKQRLNLAPEHRSSILDQLIRLMDAQAVPSSFNEISRTLRDQMKAELGLSREKISEVLNCLRHFGFFRDSQNRPVRNTGEPIYRMESLKPKTLERKCMEFYVERILQRFDPDFFDDENNVLSFESLTYGKAPSAEKISQMKERWGDTQADAANED
;
A
#
# COMPACT_ATOMS: atom_id res chain seq x y z
N MET A 1 27.87 -1.30 -16.20
CA MET A 1 26.86 -2.33 -15.90
C MET A 1 27.60 -3.55 -15.37
N ASP A 2 27.75 -3.66 -14.06
CA ASP A 2 28.27 -4.88 -13.46
C ASP A 2 27.19 -5.96 -13.52
N GLY A 3 27.48 -7.07 -14.21
CA GLY A 3 26.53 -8.15 -14.50
C GLY A 3 26.15 -9.03 -13.30
N LYS A 4 25.98 -8.46 -12.12
CA LYS A 4 25.58 -9.16 -10.89
C LYS A 4 24.12 -9.65 -11.04
N PRO A 5 23.83 -10.97 -10.89
CA PRO A 5 22.47 -11.47 -11.09
C PRO A 5 21.46 -10.91 -10.07
N LEU A 6 20.18 -11.07 -10.37
CA LEU A 6 19.07 -10.84 -9.46
C LEU A 6 18.19 -12.10 -9.47
N LEU A 7 18.02 -12.73 -8.32
CA LEU A 7 17.21 -13.94 -8.16
C LEU A 7 15.82 -13.56 -7.64
N ILE A 8 14.79 -13.83 -8.43
CA ILE A 8 13.39 -13.65 -8.05
C ILE A 8 12.65 -14.98 -8.18
N GLU A 9 11.99 -15.45 -7.12
CA GLU A 9 11.09 -16.60 -7.17
C GLU A 9 9.72 -16.22 -6.61
N CYS A 10 8.67 -16.39 -7.42
CA CYS A 10 7.30 -16.04 -7.05
C CYS A 10 6.49 -17.29 -6.66
N LYS A 11 5.65 -17.16 -5.62
CA LYS A 11 4.70 -18.17 -5.13
C LYS A 11 3.30 -17.57 -4.98
N ALA A 12 2.32 -18.41 -5.25
CA ALA A 12 0.91 -18.20 -4.91
C ALA A 12 0.45 -19.37 -4.03
N GLY A 13 -0.46 -19.10 -3.09
CA GLY A 13 -0.95 -20.08 -2.12
C GLY A 13 -0.01 -20.33 -0.94
N GLN A 14 -0.54 -20.99 0.09
CA GLN A 14 0.02 -20.99 1.45
C GLN A 14 1.17 -21.99 1.69
N HIS A 15 1.56 -22.81 0.71
CA HIS A 15 2.64 -23.81 0.87
C HIS A 15 4.06 -23.28 0.59
N TYR A 16 4.27 -21.97 0.72
CA TYR A 16 5.53 -21.30 0.42
C TYR A 16 6.66 -21.60 1.44
N GLN A 17 6.34 -22.15 2.63
CA GLN A 17 7.31 -22.45 3.69
C GLN A 17 8.38 -23.48 3.28
N GLN A 18 8.08 -24.42 2.38
CA GLN A 18 9.09 -25.31 1.79
C GLN A 18 9.87 -24.64 0.63
N GLY A 19 9.28 -23.60 0.04
CA GLY A 19 9.89 -22.79 -1.00
C GLY A 19 11.00 -21.88 -0.49
N ILE A 20 10.82 -21.24 0.68
CA ILE A 20 11.77 -20.24 1.19
C ILE A 20 13.15 -20.83 1.55
N GLU A 21 13.19 -22.02 2.17
CA GLU A 21 14.44 -22.74 2.45
C GLU A 21 15.10 -23.26 1.16
N LYS A 22 14.29 -23.68 0.16
CA LYS A 22 14.81 -24.04 -1.16
C LYS A 22 15.42 -22.83 -1.86
N PHE A 23 14.75 -21.68 -1.82
CA PHE A 23 15.18 -20.42 -2.41
C PHE A 23 16.48 -19.92 -1.79
N ASN A 24 16.60 -19.92 -0.46
CA ASN A 24 17.84 -19.53 0.21
C ASN A 24 19.04 -20.38 -0.26
N ARG A 25 18.88 -21.70 -0.34
CA ARG A 25 19.92 -22.59 -0.86
C ARG A 25 20.24 -22.35 -2.35
N HIS A 26 19.33 -21.76 -3.12
CA HIS A 26 19.63 -21.32 -4.49
C HIS A 26 20.41 -20.00 -4.49
N ARG A 27 20.05 -19.02 -3.67
CA ARG A 27 20.81 -17.77 -3.43
C ARG A 27 22.25 -18.07 -3.00
N GLU A 28 22.43 -18.89 -1.97
CA GLU A 28 23.74 -19.28 -1.42
C GLU A 28 24.61 -20.01 -2.44
N ARG A 29 24.04 -20.98 -3.18
CA ARG A 29 24.76 -21.70 -4.24
C ARG A 29 25.13 -20.80 -5.43
N LEU A 30 24.39 -19.72 -5.67
CA LEU A 30 24.69 -18.70 -6.68
C LEU A 30 25.59 -17.58 -6.13
N GLN A 31 26.01 -17.65 -4.86
CA GLN A 31 26.83 -16.64 -4.18
C GLN A 31 26.24 -15.21 -4.26
N LEU A 32 24.91 -15.14 -4.10
CA LEU A 32 24.15 -13.88 -4.17
C LEU A 32 23.95 -13.26 -2.79
N ASP A 33 24.21 -11.96 -2.70
CA ASP A 33 24.00 -11.16 -1.48
C ASP A 33 22.48 -10.98 -1.17
N SER A 34 22.18 -10.54 0.04
CA SER A 34 20.80 -10.46 0.57
C SER A 34 19.89 -9.47 -0.17
N ASP A 35 20.45 -8.44 -0.80
CA ASP A 35 19.73 -7.51 -1.68
C ASP A 35 19.43 -8.11 -3.07
N GLN A 36 20.17 -9.16 -3.46
CA GLN A 36 20.11 -9.77 -4.80
C GLN A 36 19.10 -10.91 -4.88
N ALA A 37 18.27 -11.08 -3.85
CA ALA A 37 17.34 -12.18 -3.70
C ALA A 37 15.97 -11.71 -3.17
N ILE A 38 14.93 -11.85 -4.00
CA ILE A 38 13.55 -11.47 -3.69
C ILE A 38 12.63 -12.71 -3.80
N PHE A 39 12.10 -13.16 -2.67
CA PHE A 39 11.11 -14.24 -2.61
C PHE A 39 9.71 -13.65 -2.50
N VAL A 40 8.95 -13.67 -3.60
CA VAL A 40 7.61 -13.07 -3.64
C VAL A 40 6.57 -14.12 -3.26
N VAL A 41 5.75 -13.85 -2.26
CA VAL A 41 4.62 -14.70 -1.86
C VAL A 41 3.36 -13.85 -1.90
N LEU A 42 2.51 -14.04 -2.92
CA LEU A 42 1.40 -13.11 -3.17
C LEU A 42 0.38 -13.03 -2.01
N ASP A 43 0.23 -14.12 -1.26
CA ASP A 43 -0.77 -14.30 -0.20
C ASP A 43 -0.17 -14.31 1.22
N ILE A 44 1.07 -13.83 1.41
CA ILE A 44 1.68 -13.67 2.75
C ILE A 44 1.14 -12.43 3.46
N ASP A 45 1.04 -12.48 4.79
CA ASP A 45 0.79 -11.28 5.59
C ASP A 45 2.07 -10.45 5.75
N GLU A 46 1.95 -9.12 5.84
CA GLU A 46 3.08 -8.20 5.97
C GLU A 46 3.91 -8.48 7.24
N SER A 47 3.26 -8.85 8.35
CA SER A 47 3.96 -9.21 9.59
C SER A 47 4.69 -10.55 9.48
N GLU A 48 4.14 -11.53 8.75
CA GLU A 48 4.84 -12.78 8.48
C GLU A 48 6.00 -12.57 7.50
N ALA A 49 5.84 -11.75 6.45
CA ALA A 49 6.93 -11.37 5.55
C ALA A 49 8.08 -10.70 6.31
N TYR A 50 7.79 -9.75 7.20
CA TYR A 50 8.78 -9.11 8.07
C TYR A 50 9.51 -10.12 8.97
N LEU A 51 8.77 -11.05 9.58
CA LEU A 51 9.37 -12.15 10.36
C LEU A 51 10.24 -13.07 9.48
N ARG A 52 9.85 -13.36 8.23
CA ARG A 52 10.69 -14.15 7.31
C ARG A 52 11.95 -13.38 6.89
N ASN A 53 11.87 -12.06 6.69
CA ASN A 53 13.04 -11.20 6.40
C ASN A 53 14.09 -11.31 7.50
N LYS A 54 13.69 -11.11 8.77
CA LYS A 54 14.60 -11.24 9.93
C LYS A 54 15.16 -12.66 10.09
N ASN A 55 14.34 -13.70 9.86
CA ASN A 55 14.77 -15.09 10.05
C ASN A 55 15.68 -15.65 8.93
N TRP A 56 15.58 -15.14 7.70
CA TRP A 56 16.31 -15.70 6.53
C TRP A 56 17.34 -14.74 5.92
N ASN A 57 17.37 -13.48 6.35
CA ASN A 57 18.29 -12.44 5.86
C ASN A 57 18.30 -12.27 4.33
N PHE A 58 17.11 -12.15 3.73
CA PHE A 58 16.90 -11.65 2.36
C PHE A 58 15.47 -11.10 2.24
N THR A 59 15.15 -10.49 1.09
CA THR A 59 13.83 -9.87 0.89
C THR A 59 12.74 -10.93 0.61
N VAL A 60 11.78 -11.04 1.52
CA VAL A 60 10.45 -11.61 1.26
C VAL A 60 9.47 -10.47 1.01
N ALA A 61 8.68 -10.61 -0.04
CA ALA A 61 7.75 -9.57 -0.51
C ALA A 61 6.33 -10.15 -0.72
N ASP A 62 5.32 -9.31 -0.56
CA ASP A 62 3.91 -9.66 -0.76
C ASP A 62 3.38 -9.13 -2.11
N GLN A 63 2.10 -9.36 -2.42
CA GLN A 63 1.49 -8.82 -3.65
C GLN A 63 1.41 -7.28 -3.71
N ASN A 64 1.61 -6.59 -2.58
CA ASN A 64 1.48 -5.15 -2.46
C ASN A 64 2.83 -4.44 -2.65
N ASN A 65 3.92 -5.00 -2.11
CA ASN A 65 5.24 -4.35 -2.04
C ASN A 65 6.32 -4.96 -2.96
N PHE A 66 6.08 -6.09 -3.65
CA PHE A 66 7.13 -6.73 -4.46
C PHE A 66 7.68 -5.86 -5.61
N LEU A 67 6.85 -5.00 -6.21
CA LEU A 67 7.30 -4.09 -7.26
C LEU A 67 8.23 -3.02 -6.70
N ASP A 68 7.87 -2.41 -5.57
CA ASP A 68 8.69 -1.42 -4.87
C ASP A 68 10.04 -2.04 -4.45
N ARG A 69 10.04 -3.28 -3.96
CA ARG A 69 11.27 -4.03 -3.62
C ARG A 69 12.15 -4.31 -4.84
N ILE A 70 11.57 -4.74 -5.97
CA ILE A 70 12.30 -4.92 -7.24
C ILE A 70 12.86 -3.57 -7.72
N GLN A 71 12.07 -2.50 -7.69
CA GLN A 71 12.51 -1.17 -8.12
C GLN A 71 13.64 -0.63 -7.25
N SER A 72 13.52 -0.71 -5.92
CA SER A 72 14.60 -0.31 -4.99
C SER A 72 15.89 -1.10 -5.25
N THR A 73 15.78 -2.41 -5.47
CA THR A 73 16.92 -3.30 -5.77
C THR A 73 17.62 -2.93 -7.10
N LEU A 74 16.89 -2.36 -8.05
CA LEU A 74 17.44 -1.88 -9.32
C LEU A 74 17.93 -0.42 -9.25
N ALA A 75 17.29 0.44 -8.45
CA ALA A 75 17.59 1.86 -8.31
C ALA A 75 18.83 2.12 -7.43
N VAL A 76 19.00 1.40 -6.32
CA VAL A 76 20.22 1.48 -5.47
C VAL A 76 21.49 1.07 -6.24
N ARG A 77 21.34 0.44 -7.41
CA ARG A 77 22.44 0.07 -8.33
C ARG A 77 22.75 1.15 -9.39
N ALA A 78 22.05 2.28 -9.38
CA ALA A 78 22.35 3.45 -10.22
C ALA A 78 23.25 4.47 -9.48
N ASP A 79 22.96 4.73 -8.20
CA ASP A 79 23.54 5.88 -7.46
C ASP A 79 24.93 5.64 -6.86
N LEU A 80 25.54 4.46 -7.09
CA LEU A 80 26.87 4.09 -6.56
C LEU A 80 28.03 4.33 -7.55
N HIS A 81 27.86 5.24 -8.52
CA HIS A 81 28.91 5.69 -9.44
C HIS A 81 28.97 7.23 -9.58
N SER A 82 29.54 7.90 -8.58
CA SER A 82 30.57 8.91 -8.83
C SER A 82 31.92 8.18 -9.06
N ILE A 83 33.01 8.70 -9.63
CA ILE A 83 33.69 10.02 -9.72
C ILE A 83 34.46 10.00 -11.09
N ASP A 84 34.79 11.04 -11.89
CA ASP A 84 34.97 12.51 -11.70
C ASP A 84 34.69 13.34 -12.99
N ASP A 85 35.01 14.65 -12.94
CA ASP A 85 35.45 15.56 -14.03
C ASP A 85 34.54 15.88 -15.24
N ASN A 86 33.96 17.10 -15.25
CA ASN A 86 34.54 18.28 -15.94
C ASN A 86 33.76 19.58 -15.59
N ASP A 87 34.44 20.74 -15.65
CA ASP A 87 33.89 22.06 -15.28
C ASP A 87 32.87 22.65 -16.28
N ASP A 88 31.84 23.31 -15.76
CA ASP A 88 31.50 24.72 -16.11
C ASP A 88 30.57 25.32 -15.01
N PRO A 89 30.61 26.64 -14.71
CA PRO A 89 29.90 27.24 -13.57
C PRO A 89 28.56 27.90 -13.93
N GLU A 90 27.83 28.32 -12.89
CA GLU A 90 26.70 29.27 -12.92
C GLU A 90 25.52 28.96 -13.87
N ALA A 91 24.65 28.04 -13.43
CA ALA A 91 23.24 28.09 -13.77
C ALA A 91 22.37 27.82 -12.53
N GLU A 92 21.97 28.89 -11.82
CA GLU A 92 20.85 28.81 -10.87
C GLU A 92 19.57 28.53 -11.65
N LEU A 93 19.23 27.25 -11.80
CA LEU A 93 17.94 26.81 -12.34
C LEU A 93 16.84 27.12 -11.34
N THR A 94 16.42 28.39 -11.34
CA THR A 94 15.14 28.85 -10.79
C THR A 94 14.01 28.26 -11.63
N ILE A 95 13.66 27.00 -11.33
CA ILE A 95 12.55 26.29 -11.96
C ILE A 95 11.27 27.10 -11.73
N PRO A 96 10.54 27.52 -12.78
CA PRO A 96 9.31 28.29 -12.61
C PRO A 96 8.23 27.49 -11.89
N ALA A 97 7.62 28.08 -10.87
CA ALA A 97 6.51 27.49 -10.12
C ALA A 97 5.24 27.39 -11.00
N ALA A 98 5.02 26.21 -11.61
CA ALA A 98 3.93 25.98 -12.55
C ALA A 98 3.57 24.48 -12.75
N ALA A 99 3.59 23.62 -11.71
CA ALA A 99 3.31 22.19 -11.86
C ALA A 99 2.87 21.41 -10.58
N ASP A 100 2.12 21.98 -9.63
CA ASP A 100 1.82 21.27 -8.36
C ASP A 100 0.82 20.09 -8.49
N ASP A 101 -0.31 20.26 -9.18
CA ASP A 101 -1.35 19.21 -9.27
C ASP A 101 -0.85 17.91 -9.93
N ASP A 102 0.05 18.02 -10.92
CA ASP A 102 0.66 16.88 -11.62
C ASP A 102 1.47 15.97 -10.68
N ILE A 103 2.06 16.54 -9.62
CA ILE A 103 2.90 15.81 -8.67
C ILE A 103 2.01 14.99 -7.73
N LEU A 104 0.92 15.57 -7.22
CA LEU A 104 -0.03 14.87 -6.36
C LEU A 104 -0.79 13.77 -7.13
N GLU A 105 -1.27 14.05 -8.35
CA GLU A 105 -1.90 13.01 -9.18
C GLU A 105 -0.90 11.89 -9.50
N SER A 106 0.38 12.22 -9.77
CA SER A 106 1.45 11.25 -9.96
C SER A 106 1.70 10.39 -8.71
N PHE A 107 1.60 10.96 -7.50
CA PHE A 107 1.69 10.19 -6.25
C PHE A 107 0.52 9.20 -6.13
N PHE A 108 -0.72 9.64 -6.34
CA PHE A 108 -1.90 8.75 -6.31
C PHE A 108 -1.81 7.63 -7.35
N LYS A 109 -1.36 7.94 -8.58
CA LYS A 109 -1.10 6.95 -9.64
C LYS A 109 -0.04 5.92 -9.22
N LYS A 110 1.08 6.36 -8.64
CA LYS A 110 2.17 5.48 -8.15
C LYS A 110 1.68 4.58 -7.00
N GLN A 111 1.00 5.13 -6.01
CA GLN A 111 0.45 4.40 -4.85
C GLN A 111 -0.87 3.63 -5.16
N ARG A 112 -1.37 3.70 -6.40
CA ARG A 112 -2.60 3.04 -6.89
C ARG A 112 -3.88 3.43 -6.12
N LEU A 113 -3.90 4.62 -5.53
CA LEU A 113 -5.05 5.14 -4.78
C LEU A 113 -6.21 5.49 -5.74
N ASN A 114 -7.45 5.18 -5.35
CA ASN A 114 -8.61 5.38 -6.21
C ASN A 114 -9.10 6.83 -6.17
N LEU A 115 -8.51 7.68 -7.02
CA LEU A 115 -8.85 9.08 -7.25
C LEU A 115 -10.36 9.33 -7.47
N ALA A 116 -11.02 8.40 -8.15
CA ALA A 116 -12.34 8.64 -8.74
C ALA A 116 -13.51 8.36 -7.77
N PRO A 117 -14.33 9.36 -7.41
CA PRO A 117 -15.38 9.24 -6.39
C PRO A 117 -16.52 8.29 -6.78
N GLU A 118 -16.91 8.27 -8.06
CA GLU A 118 -17.95 7.39 -8.60
C GLU A 118 -17.52 5.93 -8.57
N HIS A 119 -16.23 5.67 -8.81
CA HIS A 119 -15.64 4.35 -8.66
C HIS A 119 -15.61 3.91 -7.18
N ARG A 120 -15.18 4.77 -6.24
CA ARG A 120 -15.22 4.45 -4.79
C ARG A 120 -16.66 4.18 -4.33
N SER A 121 -17.58 5.09 -4.64
CA SER A 121 -18.99 4.99 -4.24
C SER A 121 -19.63 3.69 -4.72
N SER A 122 -19.38 3.30 -5.98
CA SER A 122 -19.89 2.04 -6.55
C SER A 122 -19.34 0.80 -5.82
N ILE A 123 -18.06 0.81 -5.42
CA ILE A 123 -17.45 -0.29 -4.66
C ILE A 123 -18.06 -0.37 -3.26
N LEU A 124 -18.26 0.77 -2.60
CA LEU A 124 -18.86 0.85 -1.27
C LEU A 124 -20.33 0.41 -1.26
N ASP A 125 -21.14 0.83 -2.24
CA ASP A 125 -22.55 0.46 -2.33
C ASP A 125 -22.74 -1.04 -2.64
N GLN A 126 -21.93 -1.61 -3.54
CA GLN A 126 -21.98 -3.05 -3.82
C GLN A 126 -21.42 -3.87 -2.64
N LEU A 127 -20.41 -3.38 -1.91
CA LEU A 127 -19.95 -3.99 -0.66
C LEU A 127 -21.05 -3.98 0.41
N ILE A 128 -21.74 -2.86 0.61
CA ILE A 128 -22.84 -2.76 1.57
C ILE A 128 -23.92 -3.80 1.26
N ARG A 129 -24.38 -3.87 0.00
CA ARG A 129 -25.37 -4.86 -0.45
C ARG A 129 -24.90 -6.30 -0.22
N LEU A 130 -23.63 -6.59 -0.49
CA LEU A 130 -23.04 -7.91 -0.28
C LEU A 130 -23.04 -8.30 1.21
N MET A 131 -22.67 -7.36 2.09
CA MET A 131 -22.63 -7.60 3.55
C MET A 131 -24.03 -7.64 4.19
N ASP A 132 -24.99 -6.84 3.73
CA ASP A 132 -26.39 -6.91 4.17
C ASP A 132 -27.08 -8.21 3.75
N ALA A 133 -26.73 -8.74 2.57
CA ALA A 133 -27.24 -10.02 2.06
C ALA A 133 -26.49 -11.26 2.62
N GLN A 134 -25.47 -11.07 3.45
CA GLN A 134 -24.54 -12.12 3.84
C GLN A 134 -25.12 -13.05 4.92
N ALA A 135 -25.66 -14.21 4.51
CA ALA A 135 -26.16 -15.23 5.41
C ALA A 135 -25.06 -16.12 6.06
N VAL A 136 -23.84 -16.13 5.51
CA VAL A 136 -22.74 -17.03 5.93
C VAL A 136 -21.40 -16.26 5.94
N PRO A 137 -20.53 -16.42 6.97
CA PRO A 137 -19.22 -15.77 7.01
C PRO A 137 -18.38 -16.03 5.75
N SER A 138 -17.66 -15.02 5.29
CA SER A 138 -16.90 -15.04 4.02
C SER A 138 -15.50 -14.48 4.23
N SER A 139 -14.50 -15.04 3.56
CA SER A 139 -13.14 -14.50 3.58
C SER A 139 -13.03 -13.20 2.79
N PHE A 140 -11.98 -12.41 3.05
CA PHE A 140 -11.66 -11.22 2.26
C PHE A 140 -11.47 -11.56 0.77
N ASN A 141 -10.96 -12.76 0.46
CA ASN A 141 -10.76 -13.25 -0.90
C ASN A 141 -12.06 -13.56 -1.64
N GLU A 142 -13.10 -14.02 -0.93
CA GLU A 142 -14.43 -14.27 -1.49
C GLU A 142 -15.19 -12.98 -1.73
N ILE A 143 -15.19 -12.05 -0.76
CA ILE A 143 -15.70 -10.68 -0.94
C ILE A 143 -15.04 -10.00 -2.14
N SER A 144 -13.69 -10.04 -2.20
CA SER A 144 -12.91 -9.50 -3.32
C SER A 144 -13.24 -10.18 -4.66
N ARG A 145 -13.66 -11.45 -4.67
CA ARG A 145 -14.05 -12.15 -5.90
C ARG A 145 -15.45 -11.71 -6.35
N THR A 146 -16.44 -11.81 -5.46
CA THR A 146 -17.84 -11.47 -5.74
C THR A 146 -17.98 -10.03 -6.24
N LEU A 147 -17.30 -9.07 -5.62
CA LEU A 147 -17.30 -7.67 -6.07
C LEU A 147 -16.67 -7.50 -7.46
N ARG A 148 -15.56 -8.20 -7.76
CA ARG A 148 -14.98 -8.16 -9.12
C ARG A 148 -15.93 -8.75 -10.15
N ASP A 149 -16.57 -9.88 -9.87
CA ASP A 149 -17.42 -10.57 -10.83
C ASP A 149 -18.71 -9.79 -11.11
N GLN A 150 -19.29 -9.15 -10.09
CA GLN A 150 -20.41 -8.20 -10.23
C GLN A 150 -19.99 -6.94 -11.01
N MET A 151 -18.96 -6.24 -10.54
CA MET A 151 -18.62 -4.89 -11.03
C MET A 151 -17.89 -4.89 -12.37
N LYS A 152 -17.31 -6.02 -12.78
CA LYS A 152 -16.81 -6.24 -14.15
C LYS A 152 -17.94 -6.25 -15.18
N ALA A 153 -19.14 -6.72 -14.81
CA ALA A 153 -20.31 -6.74 -15.70
C ALA A 153 -20.96 -5.35 -15.83
N GLU A 154 -20.91 -4.53 -14.78
CA GLU A 154 -21.59 -3.22 -14.73
C GLU A 154 -20.70 -2.04 -15.16
N LEU A 155 -19.41 -2.03 -14.75
CA LEU A 155 -18.57 -0.82 -14.78
C LEU A 155 -17.15 -1.03 -15.33
N GLY A 156 -16.76 -2.26 -15.71
CA GLY A 156 -15.41 -2.54 -16.22
C GLY A 156 -14.28 -2.28 -15.20
N LEU A 157 -14.61 -2.25 -13.91
CA LEU A 157 -13.75 -1.78 -12.83
C LEU A 157 -12.50 -2.65 -12.62
N SER A 158 -11.35 -2.01 -12.38
CA SER A 158 -10.07 -2.71 -12.19
C SER A 158 -9.99 -3.40 -10.82
N ARG A 159 -9.23 -4.51 -10.75
CA ARG A 159 -9.03 -5.30 -9.51
C ARG A 159 -8.40 -4.44 -8.41
N GLU A 160 -7.51 -3.54 -8.81
CA GLU A 160 -6.66 -2.72 -7.94
C GLU A 160 -7.53 -1.75 -7.15
N LYS A 161 -8.46 -1.05 -7.80
CA LYS A 161 -9.42 -0.14 -7.15
C LYS A 161 -10.30 -0.85 -6.12
N ILE A 162 -10.79 -2.06 -6.43
CA ILE A 162 -11.56 -2.88 -5.48
C ILE A 162 -10.69 -3.31 -4.30
N SER A 163 -9.46 -3.74 -4.57
CA SER A 163 -8.52 -4.21 -3.53
C SER A 163 -8.04 -3.08 -2.61
N GLU A 164 -7.91 -1.85 -3.15
CA GLU A 164 -7.57 -0.64 -2.40
C GLU A 164 -8.67 -0.29 -1.39
N VAL A 165 -9.91 -0.08 -1.83
CA VAL A 165 -11.05 0.24 -0.94
C VAL A 165 -11.25 -0.82 0.14
N LEU A 166 -11.12 -2.11 -0.19
CA LEU A 166 -11.20 -3.18 0.80
C LEU A 166 -10.02 -3.17 1.79
N ASN A 167 -8.80 -2.84 1.35
CA ASN A 167 -7.65 -2.69 2.25
C ASN A 167 -7.76 -1.46 3.16
N CYS A 168 -8.27 -0.33 2.67
CA CYS A 168 -8.62 0.84 3.47
C CYS A 168 -9.57 0.45 4.63
N LEU A 169 -10.65 -0.28 4.32
CA LEU A 169 -11.63 -0.71 5.32
C LEU A 169 -11.06 -1.75 6.30
N ARG A 170 -10.16 -2.64 5.84
CA ARG A 170 -9.42 -3.57 6.72
C ARG A 170 -8.43 -2.85 7.63
N HIS A 171 -7.73 -1.82 7.14
CA HIS A 171 -6.79 -0.98 7.89
C HIS A 171 -7.49 -0.26 9.06
N PHE A 172 -8.66 0.32 8.82
CA PHE A 172 -9.50 0.87 9.90
C PHE A 172 -10.32 -0.19 10.67
N GLY A 173 -10.11 -1.48 10.40
CA GLY A 173 -10.68 -2.58 11.15
C GLY A 173 -12.17 -2.83 10.95
N PHE A 174 -12.80 -2.28 9.90
CA PHE A 174 -14.27 -2.30 9.73
C PHE A 174 -14.83 -3.72 9.63
N PHE A 175 -14.08 -4.67 9.07
CA PHE A 175 -14.47 -6.07 9.03
C PHE A 175 -14.33 -6.71 10.41
N ARG A 176 -15.37 -7.42 10.86
CA ARG A 176 -15.47 -7.99 12.21
C ARG A 176 -15.57 -9.51 12.20
N ASP A 177 -14.88 -10.17 13.13
CA ASP A 177 -14.94 -11.61 13.36
C ASP A 177 -16.18 -12.00 14.20
N SER A 178 -16.33 -13.30 14.52
CA SER A 178 -17.41 -13.81 15.37
C SER A 178 -17.42 -13.27 16.80
N GLN A 179 -16.30 -12.70 17.26
CA GLN A 179 -16.13 -12.09 18.57
C GLN A 179 -16.22 -10.55 18.51
N ASN A 180 -16.62 -9.99 17.36
CA ASN A 180 -16.69 -8.55 17.08
C ASN A 180 -15.34 -7.81 17.14
N ARG A 181 -14.22 -8.53 16.98
CA ARG A 181 -12.87 -7.96 16.92
C ARG A 181 -12.54 -7.58 15.47
N PRO A 182 -11.60 -6.63 15.22
CA PRO A 182 -11.15 -6.33 13.87
C PRO A 182 -10.51 -7.55 13.21
N VAL A 183 -11.00 -7.94 12.03
CA VAL A 183 -10.37 -8.95 11.17
C VAL A 183 -9.06 -8.37 10.63
N ARG A 184 -7.95 -9.09 10.84
CA ARG A 184 -6.62 -8.66 10.41
C ARG A 184 -6.13 -9.47 9.22
N ASN A 185 -6.24 -10.80 9.29
CA ASN A 185 -5.82 -11.70 8.22
C ASN A 185 -6.89 -11.78 7.11
N THR A 186 -6.50 -11.89 5.84
CA THR A 186 -7.43 -12.02 4.71
C THR A 186 -8.13 -13.39 4.64
N GLY A 187 -7.57 -14.40 5.31
CA GLY A 187 -8.16 -15.74 5.48
C GLY A 187 -9.05 -15.91 6.71
N GLU A 188 -9.15 -14.91 7.59
CA GLU A 188 -10.14 -14.92 8.68
C GLU A 188 -11.57 -14.76 8.11
N PRO A 189 -12.57 -15.52 8.59
CA PRO A 189 -13.95 -15.33 8.16
C PRO A 189 -14.52 -14.01 8.69
N ILE A 190 -15.00 -13.17 7.79
CA ILE A 190 -15.68 -11.90 8.09
C ILE A 190 -17.16 -12.21 8.33
N TYR A 191 -17.64 -11.87 9.53
CA TYR A 191 -19.03 -12.11 9.97
C TYR A 191 -19.93 -10.90 9.74
N ARG A 192 -19.38 -9.68 9.81
CA ARG A 192 -20.10 -8.41 9.57
C ARG A 192 -19.13 -7.25 9.37
N MET A 193 -19.66 -6.08 9.03
CA MET A 193 -18.94 -4.80 9.18
C MET A 193 -19.37 -4.06 10.45
N GLU A 194 -18.51 -3.18 10.96
CA GLU A 194 -18.79 -2.23 12.04
C GLU A 194 -19.82 -1.17 11.62
N SER A 195 -19.80 -0.74 10.35
CA SER A 195 -20.75 0.21 9.81
C SER A 195 -20.98 -0.05 8.33
N LEU A 196 -22.24 0.05 7.91
CA LEU A 196 -22.69 -0.02 6.52
C LEU A 196 -23.21 1.34 6.02
N LYS A 197 -22.82 2.45 6.67
CA LYS A 197 -23.22 3.81 6.29
C LYS A 197 -22.23 4.36 5.25
N PRO A 198 -22.64 4.65 3.99
CA PRO A 198 -21.71 5.07 2.93
C PRO A 198 -20.81 6.25 3.33
N LYS A 199 -21.40 7.31 3.93
CA LYS A 199 -20.66 8.49 4.43
C LYS A 199 -19.63 8.20 5.52
N THR A 200 -19.75 7.07 6.24
CA THR A 200 -18.76 6.63 7.24
C THR A 200 -17.60 5.90 6.57
N LEU A 201 -17.88 5.10 5.54
CA LEU A 201 -16.89 4.37 4.75
C LEU A 201 -16.06 5.33 3.88
N GLU A 202 -16.71 6.22 3.14
CA GLU A 202 -16.03 7.18 2.25
C GLU A 202 -15.13 8.15 3.02
N ARG A 203 -15.55 8.58 4.23
CA ARG A 203 -14.67 9.35 5.13
C ARG A 203 -13.42 8.55 5.52
N LYS A 204 -13.51 7.22 5.67
CA LYS A 204 -12.34 6.38 5.92
C LYS A 204 -11.44 6.22 4.70
N CYS A 205 -11.98 6.22 3.48
CA CYS A 205 -11.15 6.35 2.27
C CYS A 205 -10.34 7.66 2.30
N MET A 206 -10.95 8.78 2.69
CA MET A 206 -10.22 10.05 2.81
C MET A 206 -9.19 10.04 3.94
N GLU A 207 -9.54 9.52 5.12
CA GLU A 207 -8.59 9.32 6.23
C GLU A 207 -7.40 8.41 5.82
N PHE A 208 -7.63 7.38 4.97
CA PHE A 208 -6.58 6.51 4.43
C PHE A 208 -5.64 7.28 3.49
N TYR A 209 -6.18 8.11 2.60
CA TYR A 209 -5.38 8.87 1.63
C TYR A 209 -4.51 9.92 2.32
N VAL A 210 -5.05 10.62 3.31
CA VAL A 210 -4.29 11.54 4.18
C VAL A 210 -3.18 10.79 4.92
N GLU A 211 -3.46 9.64 5.53
CA GLU A 211 -2.42 8.82 6.16
C GLU A 211 -1.33 8.38 5.17
N ARG A 212 -1.64 8.11 3.89
CA ARG A 212 -0.63 7.76 2.88
C ARG A 212 0.21 8.94 2.43
N ILE A 213 -0.36 10.13 2.28
CA ILE A 213 0.37 11.36 1.94
C ILE A 213 1.37 11.70 3.06
N LEU A 214 0.90 11.76 4.31
CA LEU A 214 1.73 12.03 5.49
C LEU A 214 2.88 11.02 5.68
N GLN A 215 2.69 9.76 5.27
CA GLN A 215 3.69 8.69 5.38
C GLN A 215 4.70 8.61 4.22
N ARG A 216 4.31 9.01 3.01
CA ARG A 216 4.99 8.60 1.76
C ARG A 216 5.13 9.69 0.71
N PHE A 217 4.62 10.89 0.96
CA PHE A 217 4.73 12.03 0.06
C PHE A 217 5.42 13.19 0.78
N ASP A 218 4.75 13.75 1.79
CA ASP A 218 5.21 14.89 2.57
C ASP A 218 4.43 14.89 3.92
N PRO A 219 5.13 14.81 5.08
CA PRO A 219 4.51 14.88 6.41
C PRO A 219 3.80 16.19 6.72
N ASP A 220 4.17 17.30 6.07
CA ASP A 220 3.65 18.64 6.35
C ASP A 220 2.74 19.18 5.23
N PHE A 221 2.44 18.34 4.23
CA PHE A 221 1.60 18.66 3.07
C PHE A 221 0.31 19.42 3.42
N PHE A 222 -0.40 18.98 4.46
CA PHE A 222 -1.70 19.52 4.85
C PHE A 222 -1.65 20.79 5.70
N ASP A 223 -0.46 21.34 5.94
CA ASP A 223 -0.30 22.58 6.71
C ASP A 223 -0.45 23.84 5.81
N ASP A 224 -0.45 23.67 4.48
CA ASP A 224 -0.85 24.67 3.49
C ASP A 224 -2.31 24.46 3.02
N GLU A 225 -3.13 25.51 3.08
CA GLU A 225 -4.53 25.48 2.63
C GLU A 225 -4.67 25.19 1.11
N ASN A 226 -3.69 25.59 0.29
CA ASN A 226 -3.67 25.29 -1.14
C ASN A 226 -3.52 23.78 -1.41
N ASN A 227 -2.70 23.09 -0.62
CA ASN A 227 -2.51 21.64 -0.69
C ASN A 227 -3.77 20.89 -0.21
N VAL A 228 -4.45 21.39 0.81
CA VAL A 228 -5.77 20.88 1.24
C VAL A 228 -6.79 21.02 0.10
N LEU A 229 -6.82 22.17 -0.59
CA LEU A 229 -7.72 22.42 -1.72
C LEU A 229 -7.40 21.55 -2.95
N SER A 230 -6.13 21.36 -3.30
CA SER A 230 -5.72 20.42 -4.37
C SER A 230 -6.14 18.99 -4.01
N PHE A 231 -5.94 18.54 -2.76
CA PHE A 231 -6.43 17.24 -2.30
C PHE A 231 -7.96 17.09 -2.38
N GLU A 232 -8.75 18.06 -1.91
CA GLU A 232 -10.22 17.98 -1.99
C GLU A 232 -10.70 17.98 -3.45
N SER A 233 -10.05 18.77 -4.32
CA SER A 233 -10.34 18.84 -5.77
C SER A 233 -10.02 17.54 -6.49
N LEU A 234 -8.82 17.00 -6.27
CA LEU A 234 -8.28 15.80 -6.90
C LEU A 234 -9.02 14.52 -6.49
N THR A 235 -9.43 14.44 -5.22
CA THR A 235 -10.13 13.25 -4.68
C THR A 235 -11.66 13.36 -4.77
N TYR A 236 -12.20 14.56 -4.98
CA TYR A 236 -13.63 14.91 -4.81
C TYR A 236 -14.21 14.55 -3.42
N GLY A 237 -13.35 14.32 -2.43
CA GLY A 237 -13.73 14.07 -1.05
C GLY A 237 -13.28 15.21 -0.14
N LYS A 238 -13.69 15.16 1.13
CA LYS A 238 -13.25 16.14 2.12
C LYS A 238 -12.06 15.64 2.93
N ALA A 239 -11.12 16.54 3.20
CA ALA A 239 -10.04 16.30 4.13
C ALA A 239 -10.60 16.07 5.55
N PRO A 240 -9.90 15.30 6.41
CA PRO A 240 -10.14 15.32 7.85
C PRO A 240 -9.93 16.73 8.42
N SER A 241 -10.50 17.03 9.60
CA SER A 241 -10.21 18.30 10.28
C SER A 241 -8.74 18.40 10.66
N ALA A 242 -8.20 19.63 10.75
CA ALA A 242 -6.78 19.85 11.13
C ALA A 242 -6.40 19.15 12.46
N GLU A 243 -7.28 19.17 13.46
CA GLU A 243 -7.15 18.39 14.70
C GLU A 243 -6.96 16.89 14.42
N LYS A 244 -7.70 16.33 13.45
CA LYS A 244 -7.60 14.92 13.10
C LYS A 244 -6.33 14.60 12.31
N ILE A 245 -5.85 15.53 11.48
CA ILE A 245 -4.56 15.43 10.79
C ILE A 245 -3.41 15.50 11.80
N SER A 246 -3.49 16.37 12.81
CA SER A 246 -2.52 16.44 13.92
C SER A 246 -2.43 15.11 14.68
N GLN A 247 -3.58 14.54 15.09
CA GLN A 247 -3.65 13.19 15.70
C GLN A 247 -3.11 12.07 14.79
N MET A 248 -3.09 12.27 13.46
CA MET A 248 -2.47 11.33 12.53
C MET A 248 -0.95 11.51 12.51
N LYS A 249 -0.43 12.75 12.48
CA LYS A 249 1.02 13.04 12.57
C LYS A 249 1.61 12.50 13.87
N GLU A 250 1.03 12.86 15.03
CA GLU A 250 1.50 12.46 16.37
C GLU A 250 1.71 10.93 16.48
N ARG A 251 0.67 10.15 16.17
CA ARG A 251 0.69 8.68 16.20
C ARG A 251 1.78 8.08 15.29
N TRP A 252 2.20 8.75 14.21
CA TRP A 252 3.31 8.30 13.36
C TRP A 252 4.67 8.76 13.89
N GLY A 253 4.76 9.94 14.50
CA GLY A 253 5.96 10.43 15.19
C GLY A 253 6.38 9.49 16.33
N ASP A 254 5.43 9.11 17.19
CA ASP A 254 5.66 8.12 18.26
C ASP A 254 6.15 6.78 17.69
N THR A 255 5.53 6.30 16.61
CA THR A 255 5.90 5.03 15.95
C THR A 255 7.32 5.05 15.38
N GLN A 256 7.84 6.21 14.96
CA GLN A 256 9.24 6.37 14.52
C GLN A 256 10.20 6.53 15.71
N ALA A 257 9.77 7.21 16.78
CA ALA A 257 10.56 7.37 18.00
C ALA A 257 10.80 6.03 18.72
N ASP A 258 9.78 5.17 18.84
CA ASP A 258 9.93 3.82 19.40
C ASP A 258 10.91 2.98 18.57
N ALA A 259 10.79 3.01 17.23
CA ALA A 259 11.67 2.28 16.32
C ALA A 259 13.14 2.77 16.33
N ALA A 260 13.40 3.99 16.81
CA ALA A 260 14.74 4.57 16.94
C ALA A 260 15.38 4.38 18.32
N ASN A 261 14.70 3.70 19.26
CA ASN A 261 15.18 3.40 20.62
C ASN A 261 15.40 1.89 20.87
N GLU A 262 15.33 1.03 19.84
CA GLU A 262 15.61 -0.42 19.92
C GLU A 262 16.99 -0.85 19.35
N ASP A 263 17.83 0.09 18.90
CA ASP A 263 19.21 -0.13 18.41
C ASP A 263 20.29 0.18 19.47
#